data_AF-A0A2G9S0U0-F1
#
_entry.id   AF-A0A2G9S0U0-F1
#
_cell.length_a   1.000
_cell.length_b   1.000
_cell.length_c   1.000
_cell.angle_alpha   90.00
_cell.angle_beta   90.00
_cell.angle_gamma   90.00
#
_symmetry.space_group_name_H-M   'P 1'
#
loop_
_entity.id
_entity.type
_entity.pdbx_description
1 polymer ?
#
loop_
_entity_poly.entity_id
_entity_poly.type
_entity_poly.pdbx_seq_one_letter_code
_entity_poly.pdbx_strand_id
1 'polypeptide(L)'
;MTGHPYILTVGAVAGDEECYDVFCDLFDPIIEDRHGGYKPGDQHKTDLKSEHLKGGDDLDPNYVLSSRVRTGRSIRGFCLPPHCSRGERRAIEKLSIEGNPCK
;
A
#
# COMPACT_ATOMS: atom_id res chain seq x y z
N MET A 1 25.05 -10.37 -7.72
CA MET A 1 24.36 -9.92 -6.51
C MET A 1 22.88 -9.83 -6.82
N THR A 2 22.05 -10.66 -6.18
CA THR A 2 20.59 -10.60 -6.29
C THR A 2 20.08 -9.45 -5.41
N GLY A 3 19.26 -8.55 -5.96
CA GLY A 3 18.69 -7.41 -5.22
C GLY A 3 18.62 -6.13 -6.06
N HIS A 4 18.13 -5.05 -5.45
CA HIS A 4 18.03 -3.74 -6.10
C HIS A 4 19.17 -2.80 -5.66
N PRO A 5 19.79 -2.03 -6.58
CA PRO A 5 21.01 -1.27 -6.29
C PRO A 5 20.84 -0.08 -5.33
N TYR A 6 19.61 0.40 -5.12
CA TYR A 6 19.36 1.64 -4.35
C TYR A 6 18.45 1.47 -3.13
N ILE A 7 17.72 0.35 -3.01
CA ILE A 7 16.73 0.16 -1.94
C ILE A 7 16.70 -1.29 -1.48
N LEU A 8 16.32 -1.50 -0.22
CA LEU A 8 16.00 -2.83 0.29
C LEU A 8 14.65 -3.28 -0.29
N THR A 9 14.64 -4.41 -1.00
CA THR A 9 13.42 -5.01 -1.55
C THR A 9 12.82 -5.99 -0.57
N VAL A 10 11.48 -6.08 -0.54
CA VAL A 10 10.75 -7.06 0.26
C VAL A 10 10.95 -8.49 -0.28
N GLY A 11 10.89 -8.67 -1.60
CA GLY A 11 11.15 -9.97 -2.24
C GLY A 11 9.96 -10.93 -2.30
N ALA A 12 8.79 -10.56 -1.77
CA ALA A 12 7.53 -11.30 -1.86
C ALA A 12 6.36 -10.36 -2.17
N VAL A 13 5.31 -10.89 -2.78
CA VAL A 13 4.05 -10.18 -3.08
C VAL A 13 2.86 -11.09 -2.80
N ALA A 14 1.75 -10.52 -2.33
CA ALA A 14 0.48 -11.24 -2.18
C ALA A 14 -0.29 -11.30 -3.51
N GLY A 15 -0.94 -12.43 -3.78
CA GLY A 15 -1.79 -12.65 -4.95
C GLY A 15 -3.24 -12.22 -4.74
N ASP A 16 -3.71 -12.25 -3.50
CA ASP A 16 -5.07 -11.92 -3.05
C ASP A 16 -5.05 -11.51 -1.55
N GLU A 17 -6.22 -11.32 -0.94
CA GLU A 17 -6.35 -10.94 0.49
C GLU A 17 -5.90 -12.11 1.39
N GLU A 18 -6.28 -13.33 1.02
CA GLU A 18 -6.07 -14.57 1.77
C GLU A 18 -4.60 -14.97 1.86
N CYS A 19 -3.75 -14.55 0.93
CA CYS A 19 -2.30 -14.80 0.96
C CYS A 19 -1.65 -14.40 2.30
N TYR A 20 -2.11 -13.33 2.93
CA TYR A 20 -1.55 -12.89 4.22
C TYR A 20 -1.89 -13.85 5.37
N ASP A 21 -3.03 -14.53 5.31
CA ASP A 21 -3.44 -15.52 6.31
C ASP A 21 -2.86 -16.91 6.00
N VAL A 22 -2.94 -17.34 4.74
CA VAL A 22 -2.50 -18.67 4.29
C VAL A 22 -0.98 -18.84 4.39
N PHE A 23 -0.23 -17.76 4.11
CA PHE A 23 1.23 -17.76 4.14
C PHE A 23 1.78 -16.84 5.25
N CYS A 24 1.07 -16.72 6.38
CA CYS A 24 1.48 -15.87 7.50
C CYS A 24 2.88 -16.22 8.03
N ASP A 25 3.22 -17.52 8.10
CA ASP A 25 4.56 -17.99 8.50
C ASP A 25 5.70 -17.40 7.64
N LEU A 26 5.40 -16.99 6.40
CA LEU A 26 6.32 -16.27 5.52
C LEU A 26 6.16 -14.75 5.63
N PHE A 27 4.92 -14.23 5.60
CA PHE A 27 4.67 -12.79 5.54
C PHE A 27 4.93 -12.06 6.86
N ASP A 28 4.59 -12.66 8.00
CA ASP A 28 4.74 -12.06 9.32
C ASP A 28 6.19 -11.66 9.63
N PRO A 29 7.21 -12.55 9.50
CA PRO A 29 8.59 -12.15 9.75
C PRO A 29 9.08 -11.09 8.73
N ILE A 30 8.63 -11.17 7.47
CA ILE A 30 8.96 -10.17 6.45
C ILE A 30 8.39 -8.78 6.82
N ILE A 31 7.16 -8.74 7.31
CA ILE A 31 6.50 -7.50 7.74
C ILE A 31 7.21 -6.92 8.96
N GLU A 32 7.54 -7.75 9.95
CA GLU A 32 8.26 -7.34 11.16
C GLU A 32 9.61 -6.72 10.80
N ASP A 33 10.42 -7.40 9.98
CA ASP A 33 11.72 -6.91 9.52
C ASP A 33 11.59 -5.60 8.71
N ARG A 34 10.61 -5.54 7.80
CA ARG A 34 10.46 -4.37 6.92
C ARG A 34 9.91 -3.16 7.65
N HIS A 35 9.10 -3.33 8.68
CA HIS A 35 8.39 -2.26 9.39
C HIS A 35 8.95 -1.99 10.80
N GLY A 36 10.19 -2.39 11.06
CA GLY A 36 10.92 -1.98 12.26
C GLY A 36 10.42 -2.63 13.54
N GLY A 37 10.06 -3.92 13.48
CA GLY A 37 9.60 -4.69 14.63
C GLY A 37 8.08 -4.69 14.84
N TYR A 38 7.29 -4.37 13.79
CA TYR A 38 5.83 -4.42 13.84
C TYR A 38 5.35 -5.88 13.87
N LYS A 39 4.79 -6.33 15.00
CA LYS A 39 4.48 -7.73 15.28
C LYS A 39 3.10 -8.14 14.76
N PRO A 40 2.85 -9.44 14.54
CA PRO A 40 1.54 -9.93 14.10
C PRO A 40 0.37 -9.54 15.02
N GLY A 41 0.62 -9.40 16.32
CA GLY A 41 -0.38 -8.97 17.30
C GLY A 41 -0.61 -7.45 17.40
N ASP A 42 0.22 -6.64 16.72
CA ASP A 42 0.11 -5.19 16.77
C ASP A 42 -1.08 -4.70 15.94
N GLN A 43 -1.80 -3.70 16.44
CA GLN A 43 -2.98 -3.15 15.78
C GLN A 43 -2.67 -1.87 15.02
N HIS A 44 -2.97 -1.87 13.71
CA HIS A 44 -2.76 -0.72 12.85
C HIS A 44 -3.75 0.39 13.18
N LYS A 45 -3.25 1.63 13.31
CA LYS A 45 -4.07 2.81 13.54
C LYS A 45 -4.20 3.61 12.24
N THR A 46 -5.44 3.87 11.83
CA THR A 46 -5.75 4.73 10.69
C THR A 46 -6.30 6.06 11.18
N ASP A 47 -5.68 7.16 10.75
CA ASP A 47 -6.19 8.51 10.93
C ASP A 47 -6.06 9.29 9.61
N LEU A 48 -7.20 9.67 9.04
CA LEU A 48 -7.29 10.42 7.78
C LEU A 48 -7.82 11.84 7.99
N LYS A 49 -7.89 12.32 9.24
CA LYS A 49 -8.31 13.69 9.55
C LYS A 49 -7.12 14.62 9.37
N SER A 50 -7.11 15.40 8.29
CA SER A 50 -6.05 16.38 8.01
C SER A 50 -5.92 17.45 9.10
N GLU A 51 -7.00 17.73 9.83
CA GLU A 51 -7.04 18.66 10.97
C GLU A 51 -6.10 18.27 12.12
N HIS A 52 -5.75 17.00 12.24
CA HIS A 52 -4.80 16.54 13.26
C HIS A 52 -3.34 16.83 12.87
N LEU A 53 -3.06 17.18 11.61
CA LEU A 53 -1.74 17.62 11.16
C LEU A 53 -1.44 19.02 11.71
N LYS A 54 -0.25 19.19 12.29
CA LYS A 54 0.22 20.48 12.82
C LYS A 54 1.32 21.03 11.91
N GLY A 55 1.07 22.20 11.31
CA GLY A 55 1.97 22.85 10.35
C GLY A 55 2.05 22.13 9.00
N GLY A 56 3.15 22.35 8.26
CA GLY A 56 3.39 21.75 6.95
C GLY A 56 2.78 22.54 5.77
N ASP A 57 2.15 23.67 6.07
CA ASP A 57 1.60 24.65 5.14
C ASP A 57 2.62 25.73 4.70
N ASP A 58 3.80 25.78 5.33
CA ASP A 58 4.82 26.81 5.17
C ASP A 58 6.22 26.27 4.83
N LEU A 59 6.30 25.09 4.21
CA LEU A 59 7.57 24.50 3.78
C LEU A 59 8.33 25.46 2.83
N ASP A 60 9.61 25.73 3.11
CA ASP A 60 10.41 26.71 2.37
C ASP A 60 10.50 26.35 0.86
N PRO A 61 9.92 27.18 -0.03
CA PRO A 61 9.87 26.89 -1.45
C PRO A 61 11.23 27.00 -2.15
N ASN A 62 12.24 27.58 -1.50
CA ASN A 62 13.61 27.58 -2.02
C ASN A 62 14.25 26.18 -1.99
N TYR A 63 13.73 25.28 -1.16
CA TYR A 63 14.23 23.91 -1.00
C TYR A 63 13.20 22.88 -1.45
N VAL A 64 11.91 23.09 -1.15
CA VAL A 64 10.84 22.14 -1.46
C VAL A 64 10.17 22.52 -2.77
N LEU A 65 10.54 21.80 -3.84
CA LEU A 65 9.99 22.03 -5.18
C LEU A 65 8.54 21.57 -5.34
N SER A 66 8.15 20.50 -4.65
CA SER A 66 6.80 19.94 -4.72
C SER A 66 6.51 19.03 -3.54
N SER A 67 5.25 19.01 -3.09
CA SER A 67 4.75 18.11 -2.06
C SER A 67 3.73 17.14 -2.67
N ARG A 68 3.81 15.85 -2.28
CA ARG A 68 2.91 14.81 -2.82
C ARG A 68 2.62 13.74 -1.77
N VAL A 69 1.34 13.46 -1.55
CA VAL A 69 0.85 12.35 -0.73
C VAL A 69 0.23 11.29 -1.64
N ARG A 70 0.55 10.01 -1.43
CA ARG A 70 -0.02 8.88 -2.19
C ARG A 70 -0.26 7.69 -1.29
N THR A 71 -1.38 7.01 -1.49
CA THR A 71 -1.73 5.75 -0.87
C THR A 71 -2.34 4.81 -1.92
N GLY A 72 -2.47 3.52 -1.60
CA GLY A 72 -3.11 2.51 -2.44
C GLY A 72 -4.33 1.92 -1.73
N ARG A 73 -5.29 1.42 -2.49
CA ARG A 73 -6.45 0.68 -1.99
C ARG A 73 -6.69 -0.53 -2.91
N SER A 74 -7.05 -1.65 -2.33
CA SER A 74 -7.50 -2.85 -3.02
C SER A 74 -9.00 -3.02 -2.80
N ILE A 75 -9.71 -3.55 -3.81
CA ILE A 75 -11.14 -3.85 -3.70
C ILE A 75 -11.27 -5.31 -3.27
N ARG A 76 -11.93 -5.56 -2.13
CA ARG A 76 -12.18 -6.91 -1.63
C ARG A 76 -12.92 -7.77 -2.67
N GLY A 77 -12.56 -9.05 -2.74
CA GLY A 77 -13.16 -10.02 -3.66
C GLY A 77 -12.53 -10.04 -5.06
N PHE A 78 -11.42 -9.32 -5.26
CA PHE A 78 -10.61 -9.39 -6.48
C PHE A 78 -9.16 -9.73 -6.13
N CYS A 79 -8.52 -10.57 -6.95
CA CYS A 79 -7.10 -10.81 -6.81
C CYS A 79 -6.29 -9.52 -7.04
N LEU A 80 -5.11 -9.46 -6.41
CA LEU A 80 -4.14 -8.39 -6.55
C LEU A 80 -3.41 -8.47 -7.91
N PRO A 81 -2.72 -7.39 -8.34
CA PRO A 81 -2.08 -7.33 -9.65
C PRO A 81 -1.19 -8.51 -10.06
N PRO A 82 -0.44 -9.17 -9.16
CA PRO A 82 0.36 -10.34 -9.51
C PRO A 82 -0.45 -11.53 -10.04
N HIS A 83 -1.73 -11.66 -9.64
CA HIS A 83 -2.56 -12.84 -9.94
C HIS A 83 -3.85 -12.53 -10.70
N CYS A 84 -4.34 -11.29 -10.67
CA CYS A 84 -5.62 -10.93 -11.28
C CYS A 84 -5.73 -11.33 -12.76
N SER A 85 -6.85 -11.97 -13.08
CA SER A 85 -7.23 -12.25 -14.46
C SER A 85 -7.54 -10.96 -15.22
N ARG A 86 -7.59 -11.05 -16.55
CA ARG A 86 -8.05 -9.93 -17.38
C ARG A 86 -9.48 -9.51 -17.06
N GLY A 87 -10.32 -10.44 -16.63
CA GLY A 87 -11.72 -10.18 -16.25
C GLY A 87 -11.79 -9.35 -14.97
N GLU A 88 -11.10 -9.78 -13.92
CA GLU A 88 -11.02 -9.06 -12.64
C GLU A 88 -10.44 -7.66 -12.82
N ARG A 89 -9.36 -7.53 -13.59
CA ARG A 89 -8.73 -6.23 -13.86
C ARG A 89 -9.69 -5.24 -14.52
N ARG A 90 -10.46 -5.71 -15.52
CA ARG A 90 -11.46 -4.89 -16.23
C ARG A 90 -12.66 -4.55 -15.32
N ALA A 91 -13.06 -5.46 -14.45
CA ALA A 91 -14.10 -5.20 -13.48
C ALA A 91 -13.68 -4.10 -12.49
N ILE A 92 -12.47 -4.18 -11.95
CA ILE A 92 -11.90 -3.13 -11.07
C ILE A 92 -11.80 -1.79 -11.82
N GLU A 93 -11.33 -1.78 -13.07
CA GLU A 93 -11.26 -0.57 -13.89
C GLU A 93 -12.64 0.10 -14.02
N LYS A 94 -13.66 -0.69 -14.40
CA LYS A 94 -15.03 -0.19 -14.54
C LYS A 94 -15.56 0.39 -13.22
N LEU A 95 -15.45 -0.36 -12.12
CA LEU A 95 -15.90 0.07 -10.79
C LEU A 95 -15.16 1.34 -10.33
N SER A 96 -13.86 1.43 -10.59
CA SER A 96 -13.04 2.58 -10.19
C SER A 96 -13.40 3.84 -10.97
N ILE A 97 -13.78 3.70 -12.24
CA ILE A 97 -14.24 4.82 -13.07
C ILE A 97 -15.63 5.28 -12.63
N GLU A 98 -16.55 4.34 -12.37
CA GLU A 98 -17.92 4.65 -11.92
C GLU A 98 -17.95 5.25 -10.51
N GLY A 99 -17.08 4.78 -9.61
CA GLY A 99 -16.97 5.28 -8.24
C GLY A 99 -16.16 6.56 -8.09
N ASN A 100 -15.63 7.14 -9.16
CA ASN A 100 -14.85 8.37 -9.10
C ASN A 100 -15.76 9.60 -9.11
N PRO A 101 -15.88 10.36 -8.00
CA PRO A 101 -16.72 11.55 -7.92
C PRO A 101 -16.20 12.74 -8.75
N CYS A 102 -14.99 12.63 -9.32
CA CYS A 102 -14.39 13.65 -10.17
C CYS A 102 -14.66 13.44 -11.68
N LYS A 103 -15.64 12.59 -12.03
CA LYS A 103 -16.28 12.57 -13.35
C LYS A 103 -17.70 13.11 -13.26
#